data_AF-A0A519RTW3-F1
#
_entry.id   AF-A0A519RTW3-F1
#
_cell.length_a   1.000
_cell.length_b   1.000
_cell.length_c   1.000
_cell.angle_alpha   90.00
_cell.angle_beta   90.00
_cell.angle_gamma   90.00
#
_symmetry.space_group_name_H-M   'P 1'
#
loop_
_entity.id
_entity.type
_entity.pdbx_description
1 polymer ?
#
loop_
_entity_poly.entity_id
_entity_poly.type
_entity_poly.pdbx_seq_one_letter_code
_entity_poly.pdbx_strand_id
1 'polypeptide(L)'
;MLTILETFRYILKGIWSTLKHLADPNGMLVKGVIALVMFFSSIHSFFVIIMALVLMDVVTGLAAAYKSGEAFSSRKLRRGLLEKLCLYLMLLITVFFIDKLLVDELGFARLYFSIFITFLISIYETSSVIENMYKIRPDIPFLSGLLSIFKGMGDKALKSMKKRTDEIVDRVTQLEAITSAEVVPEEVSIPSISGETF
;
A
#
# COMPACT_ATOMS: atom_id res chain seq x y z
N MET A 1 38.85 46.00 -7.46
CA MET A 1 38.85 44.54 -7.72
C MET A 1 39.27 43.70 -6.51
N LEU A 2 40.08 44.22 -5.57
CA LEU A 2 40.52 43.51 -4.36
C LEU A 2 39.46 43.32 -3.26
N THR A 3 38.45 44.20 -3.17
CA THR A 3 37.41 44.16 -2.12
C THR A 3 36.40 43.03 -2.26
N ILE A 4 35.97 42.73 -3.49
CA ILE A 4 34.95 41.69 -3.77
C ILE A 4 35.47 40.30 -3.41
N LEU A 5 36.76 40.03 -3.67
CA LEU A 5 37.36 38.72 -3.40
C LEU A 5 37.47 38.45 -1.89
N GLU A 6 37.73 39.49 -1.09
CA GLU A 6 37.81 39.37 0.37
C GLU A 6 36.43 39.19 1.00
N THR A 7 35.42 39.94 0.54
CA THR A 7 34.03 39.76 0.98
C THR A 7 33.53 38.36 0.64
N PHE A 8 33.85 37.87 -0.56
CA PHE A 8 33.50 36.51 -0.99
C PHE A 8 34.18 35.44 -0.11
N ARG A 9 35.46 35.63 0.24
CA ARG A 9 36.17 34.72 1.15
C ARG A 9 35.58 34.74 2.56
N TYR A 10 35.11 35.89 3.04
CA TYR A 10 34.47 36.02 4.36
C TYR A 10 33.11 35.29 4.39
N ILE A 11 32.31 35.44 3.33
CA ILE A 11 31.03 34.73 3.17
C ILE A 11 31.27 33.22 3.11
N LEU A 12 32.24 32.76 2.32
CA LEU A 12 32.61 31.34 2.24
C LEU A 12 33.07 30.79 3.60
N LYS A 13 33.85 31.56 4.37
CA LYS A 13 34.26 31.16 5.73
C LYS A 13 33.07 31.08 6.69
N GLY A 14 32.14 32.03 6.63
CA GLY A 14 30.92 32.02 7.45
C GLY A 14 29.97 30.86 7.11
N ILE A 15 29.85 30.52 5.82
CA ILE A 15 29.11 29.34 5.36
C ILE A 15 29.80 28.05 5.84
N TRP A 16 31.13 27.99 5.70
CA TRP A 16 31.93 26.82 6.11
C TRP A 16 31.93 26.58 7.63
N SER A 17 31.96 27.64 8.45
CA SER A 17 31.87 27.50 9.91
C SER A 17 30.48 27.04 10.35
N THR A 18 29.43 27.57 9.73
CA THR A 18 28.05 27.17 10.01
C THR A 18 27.81 25.71 9.62
N LEU A 19 28.35 25.28 8.46
CA LEU A 19 28.34 23.88 8.02
C LEU A 19 29.07 22.94 8.99
N LYS A 20 30.20 23.36 9.58
CA LYS A 20 30.92 22.56 10.58
C LYS A 20 30.15 22.38 11.89
N HIS A 21 29.44 23.41 12.37
CA HIS A 21 28.59 23.29 13.56
C HIS A 21 27.34 22.44 13.30
N LEU A 22 26.82 22.44 12.07
CA LEU A 22 25.76 21.56 11.60
C LEU A 22 26.20 20.10 11.41
N ALA A 23 27.50 19.84 11.29
CA ALA A 23 28.09 18.50 11.13
C ALA A 23 28.78 18.01 12.42
N ASP A 24 28.61 18.71 13.54
CA ASP A 24 29.13 18.27 14.83
C ASP A 24 28.45 16.93 15.22
N PRO A 25 29.20 15.82 15.36
CA PRO A 25 28.65 14.52 15.77
C PRO A 25 27.90 14.57 17.10
N ASN A 26 28.18 15.57 17.93
CA ASN A 26 27.52 15.78 19.21
C ASN A 26 26.26 16.65 19.13
N GLY A 27 26.04 17.33 18.00
CA GLY A 27 24.90 18.22 17.77
C GLY A 27 23.57 17.45 17.73
N MET A 28 22.56 17.98 18.42
CA MET A 28 21.22 17.38 18.50
C MET A 28 20.56 17.22 17.12
N LEU A 29 20.86 18.12 16.17
CA LEU A 29 20.39 18.03 14.78
C LEU A 29 21.02 16.85 14.03
N VAL A 30 22.34 16.66 14.13
CA VAL A 30 23.03 15.51 13.50
C VAL A 30 22.55 14.20 14.11
N LYS A 31 22.41 14.15 15.44
CA LYS A 31 21.85 12.98 16.13
C LYS A 31 20.40 12.71 15.74
N GLY A 32 19.58 13.76 15.58
CA GLY A 32 18.20 13.65 15.10
C GLY A 32 18.13 13.13 13.66
N VAL A 33 18.99 13.63 12.77
CA VAL A 33 19.09 13.17 11.38
C VAL A 33 19.61 11.73 11.33
N ILE A 34 20.64 11.37 12.10
CA ILE A 34 21.15 9.99 12.19
C ILE A 34 20.07 9.07 12.77
N ALA A 35 19.36 9.47 13.83
CA ALA A 35 18.26 8.68 14.39
C ALA A 35 17.12 8.48 13.39
N LEU A 36 16.77 9.51 12.63
CA LEU A 36 15.78 9.44 11.55
C LEU A 36 16.25 8.48 10.45
N VAL A 37 17.51 8.62 9.99
CA VAL A 37 18.11 7.72 8.99
C VAL A 37 18.17 6.29 9.50
N MET A 38 18.54 6.05 10.75
CA MET A 38 18.60 4.73 11.37
C MET A 38 17.21 4.13 11.57
N PHE A 39 16.21 4.94 11.90
CA PHE A 39 14.81 4.52 11.97
C PHE A 39 14.32 4.01 10.60
N PHE A 40 14.61 4.77 9.53
CA PHE A 40 14.29 4.33 8.17
C PHE A 40 15.24 3.26 7.63
N SER A 41 16.43 3.07 8.21
CA SER A 41 17.41 2.08 7.75
C SER A 41 16.89 0.65 7.84
N SER A 42 16.05 0.33 8.83
CA SER A 42 15.47 -1.01 8.97
C SER A 42 14.43 -1.32 7.89
N ILE A 43 13.69 -0.32 7.42
CA ILE A 43 12.65 -0.48 6.39
C ILE A 43 13.17 -0.23 4.97
N HIS A 44 14.35 0.39 4.85
CA HIS A 44 14.96 0.82 3.59
C HIS A 44 15.07 -0.32 2.57
N SER A 45 15.52 -1.50 3.01
CA SER A 45 15.67 -2.67 2.13
C SER A 45 14.37 -3.08 1.46
N PHE A 46 13.24 -3.02 2.16
CA PHE A 46 11.92 -3.35 1.61
C PHE A 46 11.47 -2.32 0.58
N PHE A 47 11.67 -1.03 0.87
CA PHE A 47 11.38 0.05 -0.06
C PHE A 47 12.19 -0.06 -1.35
N VAL A 48 13.49 -0.34 -1.25
CA VAL A 48 14.37 -0.45 -2.42
C VAL A 48 13.90 -1.57 -3.35
N ILE A 49 13.55 -2.74 -2.81
CA ILE A 49 13.08 -3.88 -3.60
C ILE A 49 11.77 -3.54 -4.32
N ILE A 50 10.78 -3.01 -3.60
CA ILE A 50 9.48 -2.64 -4.19
C ILE A 50 9.65 -1.55 -5.24
N MET A 51 10.48 -0.54 -4.96
CA MET A 51 10.75 0.54 -5.92
C MET A 51 11.40 0.01 -7.20
N ALA A 52 12.37 -0.90 -7.08
CA ALA A 52 13.02 -1.52 -8.22
C ALA A 52 12.01 -2.32 -9.07
N LEU A 53 11.11 -3.08 -8.43
CA LEU A 53 10.07 -3.85 -9.13
C LEU A 53 9.04 -2.94 -9.81
N VAL A 54 8.56 -1.91 -9.13
CA VAL A 54 7.62 -0.93 -9.71
C VAL A 54 8.26 -0.19 -10.89
N LEU A 55 9.54 0.20 -10.78
CA LEU A 55 10.26 0.82 -11.91
C LEU A 55 10.40 -0.16 -13.08
N MET A 56 10.71 -1.42 -12.82
CA MET A 56 10.77 -2.46 -13.86
C MET A 56 9.41 -2.66 -14.52
N ASP A 57 8.31 -2.66 -13.76
CA ASP A 57 6.95 -2.74 -14.26
C ASP A 57 6.60 -1.55 -15.15
N VAL A 58 6.94 -0.33 -14.72
CA VAL A 58 6.74 0.88 -15.53
C VAL A 58 7.52 0.79 -16.84
N VAL A 59 8.81 0.44 -16.79
CA VAL A 59 9.64 0.34 -18.00
C VAL A 59 9.11 -0.73 -18.96
N THR A 60 8.74 -1.91 -18.45
CA THR A 60 8.19 -2.99 -19.28
C THR A 60 6.80 -2.65 -19.82
N GLY A 61 5.94 -1.98 -19.04
CA GLY A 61 4.65 -1.50 -19.49
C GLY A 61 4.76 -0.43 -20.58
N LEU A 62 5.75 0.47 -20.47
CA LEU A 62 6.06 1.43 -21.55
C LEU A 62 6.56 0.71 -22.80
N ALA A 63 7.48 -0.25 -22.68
CA ALA A 63 7.94 -1.01 -23.83
C ALA A 63 6.80 -1.79 -24.51
N ALA A 64 5.89 -2.36 -23.73
CA ALA A 64 4.71 -3.07 -24.23
C ALA A 64 3.75 -2.15 -24.99
N ALA A 65 3.39 -1.01 -24.41
CA ALA A 65 2.48 -0.05 -25.05
C ALA A 65 3.07 0.54 -26.34
N TYR A 66 4.40 0.77 -26.38
CA TYR A 66 5.07 1.20 -27.61
C TYR A 66 4.98 0.13 -28.71
N LYS A 67 5.20 -1.14 -28.37
CA LYS A 67 5.09 -2.24 -29.36
C LYS A 67 3.66 -2.44 -29.87
N SER A 68 2.66 -2.30 -28.99
CA SER A 68 1.24 -2.50 -29.33
C SER A 68 0.61 -1.31 -30.05
N GLY A 69 1.31 -0.17 -30.16
CA GLY A 69 0.76 1.06 -30.75
C GLY A 69 -0.34 1.72 -29.90
N GLU A 70 -0.42 1.40 -28.61
CA GLU A 70 -1.41 1.99 -27.71
C GLU A 70 -1.11 3.48 -27.46
N ALA A 71 -2.14 4.31 -27.45
CA ALA A 71 -1.99 5.74 -27.18
C ALA A 71 -1.49 5.98 -25.74
N PHE A 72 -0.27 6.52 -25.62
CA PHE A 72 0.31 6.88 -24.34
C PHE A 72 -0.40 8.08 -23.72
N SER A 73 -1.12 7.84 -22.63
CA SER A 73 -1.60 8.91 -21.76
C SER A 73 -0.73 9.00 -20.51
N SER A 74 0.10 10.05 -20.45
CA SER A 74 0.88 10.39 -19.24
C SER A 74 0.02 10.53 -17.98
N ARG A 75 -1.26 10.90 -18.13
CA ARG A 75 -2.22 10.96 -17.01
C ARG A 75 -2.53 9.57 -16.48
N LYS A 76 -2.73 8.57 -17.35
CA LYS A 76 -3.03 7.19 -16.96
C LYS A 76 -1.81 6.54 -16.28
N LEU A 77 -0.61 6.75 -16.83
CA LEU A 77 0.64 6.25 -16.26
C LEU A 77 0.91 6.83 -14.87
N ARG A 78 0.84 8.17 -14.72
CA ARG A 78 1.05 8.81 -13.42
C ARG A 78 0.04 8.37 -12.39
N ARG A 79 -1.23 8.25 -12.77
CA ARG A 79 -2.28 7.79 -11.86
C ARG A 79 -2.00 6.38 -11.35
N GLY A 80 -1.71 5.43 -12.25
CA GLY A 80 -1.41 4.06 -11.85
C GLY A 80 -0.14 3.94 -10.99
N LEU A 81 0.92 4.66 -11.35
CA LEU A 81 2.16 4.68 -10.57
C LEU A 81 1.97 5.29 -9.18
N LEU A 82 1.32 6.45 -9.08
CA LEU A 82 1.08 7.12 -7.80
C LEU A 82 0.16 6.30 -6.89
N GLU A 83 -0.86 5.66 -7.45
CA GLU A 83 -1.74 4.75 -6.70
C GLU A 83 -0.93 3.57 -6.12
N LYS A 84 -0.11 2.89 -6.93
CA LYS A 84 0.79 1.81 -6.45
C LYS A 84 1.73 2.29 -5.34
N LEU A 85 2.42 3.41 -5.57
CA LEU A 85 3.38 3.96 -4.61
C LEU A 85 2.74 4.36 -3.28
N CYS A 86 1.59 5.03 -3.32
CA CYS A 86 0.86 5.43 -2.13
C CYS A 86 0.37 4.20 -1.34
N LEU A 87 -0.22 3.23 -2.03
CA LEU A 87 -0.71 2.00 -1.41
C LEU A 87 0.42 1.20 -0.76
N TYR A 88 1.55 1.00 -1.44
CA TYR A 88 2.67 0.25 -0.88
C TYR A 88 3.37 0.97 0.27
N LEU A 89 3.51 2.30 0.18
CA LEU A 89 4.06 3.12 1.26
C LEU A 89 3.18 3.01 2.52
N MET A 90 1.86 3.21 2.37
CA MET A 90 0.93 3.11 3.50
C MET A 90 0.89 1.71 4.10
N LEU A 91 0.89 0.68 3.25
CA LEU A 91 0.86 -0.71 3.70
C LEU A 91 2.14 -1.09 4.45
N LEU A 92 3.32 -0.75 3.92
CA LEU A 92 4.60 -1.03 4.59
C LEU A 92 4.73 -0.30 5.92
N ILE A 93 4.36 0.98 5.99
CA ILE A 93 4.39 1.75 7.24
C ILE A 93 3.47 1.09 8.27
N THR A 94 2.24 0.73 7.87
CA THR A 94 1.26 0.10 8.76
C THR A 94 1.79 -1.22 9.31
N VAL A 95 2.31 -2.09 8.44
CA VAL A 95 2.80 -3.42 8.84
C VAL A 95 4.05 -3.31 9.70
N PHE A 96 4.93 -2.34 9.44
CA PHE A 96 6.10 -2.08 10.27
C PHE A 96 5.70 -1.66 11.70
N PHE A 97 4.70 -0.79 11.85
CA PHE A 97 4.16 -0.44 13.16
C PHE A 97 3.50 -1.62 13.86
N ILE A 98 2.82 -2.50 13.13
CA ILE A 98 2.25 -3.74 13.68
C ILE A 98 3.36 -4.68 14.18
N ASP A 99 4.42 -4.90 13.40
CA ASP A 99 5.58 -5.70 13.82
C ASP A 99 6.18 -5.12 15.12
N LYS A 100 6.31 -3.79 15.17
CA LYS A 100 6.82 -3.08 16.35
C LYS A 100 5.93 -3.24 17.58
N LEU A 101 4.62 -3.00 17.43
CA LEU A 101 3.66 -3.14 18.51
C LEU A 101 3.61 -4.57 19.07
N LEU A 102 3.60 -5.58 18.19
CA LEU A 102 3.52 -6.98 18.60
C LEU A 102 4.79 -7.43 19.34
N VAL A 103 5.96 -7.03 18.87
CA VAL A 103 7.24 -7.47 19.45
C VAL A 103 7.60 -6.67 20.70
N ASP A 104 7.54 -5.33 20.61
CA ASP A 104 8.07 -4.46 21.66
C ASP A 104 7.06 -4.28 22.81
N GLU A 105 5.75 -4.20 22.53
CA GLU A 105 4.72 -3.94 23.56
C GLU A 105 4.00 -5.21 24.04
N LEU A 106 3.78 -6.19 23.15
CA LEU A 106 3.02 -7.41 23.46
C LEU A 106 3.91 -8.64 23.69
N GLY A 107 5.24 -8.50 23.55
CA GLY A 107 6.21 -9.54 23.89
C GLY A 107 6.16 -10.77 22.97
N PHE A 108 5.58 -10.66 21.78
CA PHE A 108 5.62 -11.75 20.81
C PHE A 108 7.06 -11.97 20.31
N ALA A 109 7.40 -13.22 19.99
CA ALA A 109 8.63 -13.52 19.26
C ALA A 109 8.68 -12.70 17.96
N ARG A 110 9.87 -12.27 17.53
CA ARG A 110 10.03 -11.43 16.32
C ARG A 110 9.22 -11.98 15.16
N LEU A 111 8.16 -11.26 14.80
CA LEU A 111 7.33 -11.55 13.64
C LEU A 111 7.91 -10.84 12.42
N TYR A 112 7.76 -11.46 11.27
CA TYR A 112 8.32 -11.00 10.00
C TYR A 112 7.20 -10.56 9.04
N PHE A 113 6.17 -9.86 9.55
CA PHE A 113 5.05 -9.44 8.69
C PHE A 113 5.52 -8.49 7.59
N SER A 114 6.45 -7.58 7.90
CA SER A 114 7.03 -6.69 6.89
C SER A 114 7.70 -7.46 5.75
N ILE A 115 8.40 -8.55 6.04
CA ILE A 115 9.01 -9.43 5.02
C ILE A 115 7.92 -10.13 4.22
N PHE A 116 6.95 -10.72 4.90
CA PHE A 116 5.86 -11.46 4.26
C PHE A 116 5.05 -10.56 3.31
N ILE A 117 4.68 -9.36 3.74
CA ILE A 117 3.95 -8.40 2.91
C ILE A 117 4.81 -7.90 1.75
N THR A 118 6.09 -7.62 1.98
CA THR A 118 7.01 -7.28 0.89
C THR A 118 7.11 -8.40 -0.15
N PHE A 119 7.13 -9.65 0.29
CA PHE A 119 7.13 -10.82 -0.59
C PHE A 119 5.84 -10.90 -1.41
N LEU A 120 4.66 -10.68 -0.82
CA LEU A 120 3.39 -10.66 -1.55
C LEU A 120 3.33 -9.53 -2.58
N ILE A 121 3.78 -8.33 -2.23
CA ILE A 121 3.88 -7.20 -3.17
C ILE A 121 4.83 -7.56 -4.31
N SER A 122 5.95 -8.23 -4.00
CA SER A 122 6.93 -8.64 -5.00
C SER A 122 6.36 -9.65 -6.00
N ILE A 123 5.57 -10.63 -5.52
CA ILE A 123 4.85 -11.57 -6.38
C ILE A 123 3.88 -10.82 -7.30
N TYR A 124 3.12 -9.88 -6.76
CA TYR A 124 2.15 -9.10 -7.51
C TYR A 124 2.81 -8.27 -8.63
N GLU A 125 3.88 -7.53 -8.31
CA GLU A 125 4.61 -6.75 -9.30
C GLU A 125 5.32 -7.64 -10.34
N THR A 126 5.84 -8.79 -9.92
CA THR A 126 6.42 -9.77 -10.86
C THR A 126 5.37 -10.26 -11.87
N SER A 127 4.15 -10.55 -11.42
CA SER A 127 3.05 -10.90 -12.33
C SER A 127 2.72 -9.78 -13.33
N SER A 128 2.75 -8.53 -12.88
CA SER A 128 2.53 -7.36 -13.75
C SER A 128 3.62 -7.22 -14.82
N VAL A 129 4.89 -7.39 -14.42
CA VAL A 129 6.04 -7.41 -15.33
C VAL A 129 5.89 -8.53 -16.37
N ILE A 130 5.52 -9.74 -15.95
CA ILE A 130 5.34 -10.89 -16.85
C ILE A 130 4.24 -10.62 -17.88
N GLU A 131 3.13 -9.99 -17.48
CA GLU A 131 2.07 -9.61 -18.42
C GLU A 131 2.60 -8.65 -19.50
N ASN A 132 3.36 -7.63 -19.09
CA ASN A 132 3.95 -6.66 -20.00
C ASN A 132 5.01 -7.33 -20.90
N MET A 133 5.83 -8.22 -20.36
CA MET A 133 6.81 -8.99 -21.13
C MET A 133 6.15 -9.89 -22.17
N TYR A 134 5.03 -10.55 -21.83
CA TYR A 134 4.28 -11.39 -22.77
C TYR A 134 3.70 -10.57 -23.93
N LYS A 135 3.21 -9.35 -23.67
CA LYS A 135 2.79 -8.41 -24.74
C LYS A 135 3.97 -8.07 -25.68
N ILE A 136 5.18 -7.94 -25.13
CA ILE A 136 6.39 -7.65 -25.92
C ILE A 136 6.87 -8.89 -26.68
N ARG A 137 6.91 -10.07 -26.07
CA ARG A 137 7.41 -11.31 -26.69
C ARG A 137 6.44 -12.48 -26.45
N PRO A 138 5.33 -12.53 -27.22
CA PRO A 138 4.34 -13.60 -27.08
C PRO A 138 4.86 -14.95 -27.58
N ASP A 139 5.97 -14.97 -28.31
CA ASP A 139 6.65 -16.14 -28.87
C ASP A 139 7.31 -17.04 -27.81
N ILE A 140 7.49 -16.56 -26.57
CA ILE A 140 8.16 -17.31 -25.51
C ILE A 140 7.12 -18.16 -24.72
N PRO A 141 7.14 -19.50 -24.83
CA PRO A 141 6.14 -20.36 -24.19
C PRO A 141 6.25 -20.38 -22.66
N PHE A 142 7.42 -20.07 -22.10
CA PHE A 142 7.58 -19.94 -20.66
C PHE A 142 6.74 -18.78 -20.09
N LEU A 143 6.65 -17.65 -20.80
CA LEU A 143 5.89 -16.48 -20.35
C LEU A 143 4.38 -16.76 -20.37
N SER A 144 3.87 -17.48 -21.38
CA SER A 144 2.45 -17.86 -21.43
C SER A 144 2.09 -18.85 -20.33
N GLY A 145 2.97 -19.83 -20.05
CA GLY A 145 2.81 -20.77 -18.94
C GLY A 145 2.75 -20.04 -17.61
N LEU A 146 3.70 -19.15 -17.34
CA LEU A 146 3.77 -18.38 -16.10
C LEU A 146 2.56 -17.43 -15.93
N LEU A 147 2.17 -16.74 -17.00
CA LEU A 147 0.98 -15.87 -17.02
C LEU A 147 -0.31 -16.66 -16.71
N SER A 148 -0.42 -17.90 -17.22
CA SER A 148 -1.60 -18.74 -16.95
C SER A 148 -1.73 -19.15 -15.48
N ILE A 149 -0.60 -19.38 -14.79
CA ILE A 149 -0.57 -19.69 -13.37
C ILE A 149 -1.04 -18.47 -12.56
N PHE A 150 -0.46 -17.30 -12.84
CA PHE A 150 -0.81 -16.07 -12.13
C PHE A 150 -2.28 -15.67 -12.34
N LYS A 151 -2.78 -15.72 -13.57
CA LYS A 151 -4.21 -15.47 -13.86
C LYS A 151 -5.11 -16.51 -13.21
N GLY A 152 -4.75 -17.79 -13.30
CA GLY A 152 -5.52 -18.88 -12.70
C GLY A 152 -5.63 -18.77 -11.17
N MET A 153 -4.59 -18.30 -10.49
CA MET A 153 -4.64 -18.00 -9.05
C MET A 153 -5.56 -16.82 -8.74
N GLY A 154 -5.44 -15.72 -9.50
CA GLY A 154 -6.27 -14.53 -9.34
C GLY A 154 -7.76 -14.81 -9.55
N ASP A 155 -8.11 -15.51 -10.62
CA ASP A 155 -9.50 -15.83 -10.97
C ASP A 155 -10.17 -16.73 -9.93
N LYS A 156 -9.43 -17.71 -9.38
CA LYS A 156 -9.94 -18.57 -8.30
C LYS A 156 -10.21 -17.76 -7.03
N ALA A 157 -9.28 -16.91 -6.63
CA ALA A 157 -9.44 -16.05 -5.47
C ALA A 157 -10.64 -15.09 -5.62
N LEU A 158 -10.79 -14.46 -6.80
CA LEU A 158 -11.91 -13.58 -7.10
C LEU A 158 -13.26 -14.30 -7.07
N LYS A 159 -13.36 -15.49 -7.67
CA LYS A 159 -14.59 -16.30 -7.63
C LYS A 159 -14.98 -16.68 -6.21
N SER A 160 -14.01 -17.05 -5.38
CA SER A 160 -14.26 -17.36 -3.95
C SER A 160 -14.70 -16.14 -3.15
N MET A 161 -14.10 -14.97 -3.39
CA MET A 161 -14.52 -13.72 -2.72
C MET A 161 -15.92 -13.30 -3.14
N LYS A 162 -16.21 -13.29 -4.45
CA LYS A 162 -17.53 -12.94 -4.98
C LYS A 162 -18.63 -13.82 -4.39
N LYS A 163 -18.39 -15.14 -4.35
CA LYS A 163 -19.31 -16.09 -3.73
C LYS A 163 -19.61 -15.75 -2.26
N ARG A 164 -18.59 -15.42 -1.46
CA ARG A 164 -18.77 -15.04 -0.05
C ARG A 164 -19.51 -13.70 0.09
N THR A 165 -19.24 -12.74 -0.79
CA THR A 165 -19.96 -11.47 -0.81
C THR A 165 -21.44 -11.69 -1.12
N ASP A 166 -21.77 -12.49 -2.13
CA ASP A 166 -23.15 -12.82 -2.50
C ASP A 166 -23.86 -13.52 -1.33
N GLU A 167 -23.20 -14.47 -0.66
CA GLU A 167 -23.74 -15.13 0.55
C GLU A 167 -24.02 -14.16 1.71
N ILE A 168 -23.16 -13.14 1.89
CA ILE A 168 -23.36 -12.13 2.93
C ILE A 168 -24.52 -11.21 2.57
N VAL A 169 -24.62 -10.77 1.31
CA VAL A 169 -25.71 -9.92 0.84
C VAL A 169 -27.06 -10.61 1.00
N ASP A 170 -27.14 -11.90 0.66
CA ASP A 170 -28.35 -12.70 0.85
C ASP A 170 -28.75 -12.77 2.33
N ARG A 171 -27.79 -13.00 3.23
CA ARG A 171 -28.05 -13.04 4.69
C ARG A 171 -28.53 -11.69 5.22
N VAL A 172 -27.92 -10.58 4.78
CA VAL A 172 -28.33 -9.22 5.19
C VAL A 172 -29.75 -8.93 4.69
N THR A 173 -30.07 -9.28 3.45
CA THR A 173 -31.40 -9.08 2.87
C THR A 173 -32.47 -9.87 3.63
N GLN A 174 -32.16 -11.11 4.04
CA GLN A 174 -33.06 -11.91 4.87
C GLN A 174 -33.30 -11.28 6.26
N LEU A 175 -32.27 -10.72 6.88
CA LEU A 175 -32.40 -10.02 8.16
C LEU A 175 -33.26 -8.77 8.05
N GLU A 176 -33.06 -7.95 7.01
CA GLU A 176 -33.88 -6.75 6.76
C GLU A 176 -35.35 -7.10 6.55
N ALA A 177 -35.65 -8.21 5.85
CA ALA A 177 -37.02 -8.69 5.65
C ALA A 177 -37.69 -9.14 6.96
N ILE A 178 -36.94 -9.82 7.85
CA ILE A 178 -37.45 -10.25 9.16
C ILE A 178 -37.71 -9.03 10.05
N THR A 179 -36.78 -8.07 10.12
CA THR A 179 -36.95 -6.85 10.92
C THR A 179 -38.11 -5.99 10.40
N SER A 180 -38.34 -5.97 9.09
CA SER A 180 -39.48 -5.25 8.49
C SER A 180 -40.83 -5.94 8.76
N ALA A 181 -40.83 -7.26 9.00
CA ALA A 181 -42.04 -8.02 9.32
C ALA A 181 -42.41 -7.97 10.81
N GLU A 182 -41.45 -7.73 11.71
CA GLU A 182 -41.67 -7.65 13.16
C GLU A 182 -42.18 -6.27 13.62
N VAL A 183 -42.09 -5.23 12.77
CA VAL A 183 -42.71 -3.91 13.01
C VAL A 183 -44.13 -3.87 12.43
N VAL A 184 -45.01 -4.73 12.93
CA VAL A 184 -46.47 -4.52 12.84
C VAL A 184 -46.94 -4.21 14.26
N PRO A 185 -47.47 -3.00 14.54
CA PRO A 185 -47.94 -2.69 15.88
C PRO A 185 -49.12 -3.61 16.17
N GLU A 186 -48.95 -4.48 17.15
CA GLU A 186 -50.03 -5.23 17.77
C GLU A 186 -51.02 -4.18 18.31
N GLU A 187 -52.16 -4.00 17.64
CA GLU A 187 -53.27 -3.21 18.16
C GLU A 187 -53.68 -3.83 19.50
N VAL A 188 -53.20 -3.22 20.58
CA VAL A 188 -53.60 -3.54 21.95
C VAL A 188 -55.09 -3.23 22.07
N SER A 189 -55.91 -4.25 21.86
CA SER A 189 -57.34 -4.22 22.19
C SER A 189 -57.47 -4.12 23.71
N ILE A 190 -57.75 -2.92 24.21
CA ILE A 190 -58.06 -2.69 25.62
C ILE A 190 -59.47 -3.21 25.88
N PRO A 191 -59.67 -4.25 26.71
CA PRO A 191 -61.01 -4.72 27.03
C PRO A 191 -61.72 -3.68 27.91
N SER A 192 -62.95 -3.32 27.50
CA SER A 192 -63.85 -2.44 28.24
C SER A 192 -64.15 -3.02 29.62
N ILE A 193 -63.75 -2.32 30.68
CA ILE A 193 -64.13 -2.67 32.05
C ILE A 193 -65.61 -2.33 32.22
N SER A 194 -66.47 -3.36 32.13
CA SER A 194 -67.84 -3.32 32.64
C SER A 194 -67.79 -3.37 34.17
N GLY A 195 -68.33 -2.34 34.81
CA GLY A 195 -68.42 -2.28 36.27
C GLY A 195 -69.52 -3.17 36.82
N GLU A 196 -69.23 -3.83 37.95
CA GLU A 196 -70.15 -4.24 39.02
C GLU A 196 -69.27 -4.29 40.29
N THR A 197 -69.36 -3.35 41.25
CA THR A 197 -70.24 -3.34 42.44
C THR A 197 -70.44 -4.72 43.09
N PHE A 198 -69.60 -5.07 44.08
CA PHE A 198 -69.86 -5.04 45.53
C PHE A 198 -68.73 -5.74 46.29
#